data_AF-A0A2B7ZXY3-F1
#
_entry.id   AF-A0A2B7ZXY3-F1
#
_cell.length_a   1.000
_cell.length_b   1.000
_cell.length_c   1.000
_cell.angle_alpha   90.00
_cell.angle_beta   90.00
_cell.angle_gamma   90.00
#
_symmetry.space_group_name_H-M   'P 1'
#
loop_
_entity.id
_entity.type
_entity.pdbx_description
1 polymer ?
#
loop_
_entity_poly.entity_id
_entity_poly.type
_entity_poly.pdbx_seq_one_letter_code
_entity_poly.pdbx_strand_id
1 'polypeptide(L)'
;MILDGVQFNGSLSSINPDDIASVDVLKDASSTAIYGAQAANGVILITSRKGKPSSRPRIAFRSAYTWQTPTLGSLVPKNREQYLEGIRDAYYDLAYTKESGYTEPNPSFELKKAVDASMRDPNTGEILPHDFNWWKAGTNTGLIREHNLSLSGGSETMSYLLSAGATDQKGFIVNDKFMRNTVRANLEVKPLSGLKIGLISS
;
A
#
# COMPACT_ATOMS: atom_id res chain seq x y z
N MET A 1 14.45 -13.91 3.08
CA MET A 1 13.59 -13.89 4.28
C MET A 1 13.40 -15.32 4.75
N ILE A 2 13.34 -15.53 6.06
CA ILE A 2 13.10 -16.84 6.67
C ILE A 2 11.73 -16.79 7.35
N LEU A 3 10.88 -17.78 7.07
CA LEU A 3 9.59 -17.98 7.72
C LEU A 3 9.61 -19.31 8.43
N ASP A 4 9.43 -19.29 9.75
CA ASP A 4 9.41 -20.50 10.60
C ASP A 4 10.65 -21.41 10.42
N GLY A 5 11.81 -20.80 10.13
CA GLY A 5 13.09 -21.51 9.93
C GLY A 5 13.37 -21.98 8.51
N VAL A 6 12.41 -21.84 7.58
CA VAL A 6 12.58 -22.19 6.17
C VAL A 6 12.72 -20.94 5.33
N GLN A 7 13.53 -20.99 4.28
CA GLN A 7 13.62 -19.89 3.33
C GLN A 7 12.29 -19.68 2.62
N PHE A 8 11.75 -18.46 2.72
CA PHE A 8 10.52 -18.08 2.06
C PHE A 8 10.81 -17.28 0.79
N ASN A 9 10.38 -17.82 -0.34
CA ASN A 9 10.59 -17.23 -1.67
C ASN A 9 9.36 -16.45 -2.19
N GLY A 10 8.27 -16.40 -1.42
CA GLY A 10 7.07 -15.64 -1.77
C GLY A 10 7.17 -14.14 -1.39
N SER A 11 6.13 -13.38 -1.74
CA SER A 11 6.00 -11.99 -1.31
C SER A 11 5.61 -11.91 0.17
N LEU A 12 6.19 -10.98 0.93
CA LEU A 12 5.75 -10.70 2.31
C LEU A 12 4.25 -10.34 2.37
N SER A 13 3.72 -9.71 1.31
CA SER A 13 2.30 -9.35 1.25
C SER A 13 1.37 -10.56 1.24
N SER A 14 1.83 -11.77 0.91
CA SER A 14 1.00 -12.98 0.95
C SER A 14 0.84 -13.57 2.36
N ILE A 15 1.64 -13.12 3.32
CA ILE A 15 1.55 -13.56 4.72
C ILE A 15 0.49 -12.72 5.43
N ASN A 16 -0.40 -13.38 6.16
CA ASN A 16 -1.34 -12.70 7.03
C ASN A 16 -0.60 -12.10 8.23
N PRO A 17 -0.57 -10.76 8.41
CA PRO A 17 0.14 -10.14 9.52
C PRO A 17 -0.41 -10.55 10.87
N ASP A 18 -1.70 -10.90 10.94
CA ASP A 18 -2.26 -11.40 12.19
C ASP A 18 -1.48 -12.65 12.60
N ASP A 19 -1.13 -13.58 11.71
CA ASP A 19 -0.48 -14.83 12.08
C ASP A 19 0.99 -14.71 12.51
N ILE A 20 1.56 -13.51 12.49
CA ILE A 20 2.94 -13.25 12.91
C ILE A 20 2.99 -13.13 14.44
N ALA A 21 3.87 -13.92 15.05
CA ALA A 21 4.20 -13.81 16.48
C ALA A 21 5.35 -12.81 16.71
N SER A 22 6.39 -12.87 15.88
CA SER A 22 7.54 -11.96 15.95
C SER A 22 8.18 -11.75 14.59
N VAL A 23 8.88 -10.62 14.46
CA VAL A 23 9.75 -10.29 13.33
C VAL A 23 11.10 -9.86 13.90
N ASP A 24 12.13 -10.65 13.62
CA ASP A 24 13.51 -10.40 14.04
C ASP A 24 14.34 -10.01 12.81
N VAL A 25 15.18 -8.97 12.95
CA VAL A 25 16.02 -8.46 11.86
C VAL A 25 17.48 -8.64 12.23
N LEU A 26 18.13 -9.57 11.54
CA LEU A 26 19.53 -9.94 11.73
C LEU A 26 20.38 -9.13 10.75
N LYS A 27 21.24 -8.26 11.29
CA LYS A 27 22.05 -7.31 10.52
C LYS A 27 23.54 -7.64 10.52
N ASP A 28 24.01 -8.33 11.55
CA ASP A 28 25.43 -8.59 11.76
C ASP A 28 25.83 -9.97 11.22
N ALA A 29 27.07 -10.07 10.74
CA ALA A 29 27.60 -11.28 10.10
C ALA A 29 27.54 -12.53 10.99
N SER A 30 27.74 -12.39 12.31
CA SER A 30 27.65 -13.51 13.25
C SER A 30 26.22 -14.04 13.39
N SER A 31 25.23 -13.15 13.38
CA SER A 31 23.81 -13.49 13.48
C SER A 31 23.24 -14.10 12.20
N THR A 32 23.81 -13.75 11.04
CA THR A 32 23.35 -14.20 9.72
C THR A 32 24.09 -15.44 9.21
N ALA A 33 25.26 -15.78 9.78
CA ALA A 33 26.13 -16.87 9.33
C ALA A 33 25.43 -18.24 9.22
N ILE A 34 24.48 -18.53 10.11
CA ILE A 34 23.73 -19.79 10.10
C ILE A 34 22.80 -19.95 8.88
N TYR A 35 22.50 -18.86 8.18
CA TYR A 35 21.61 -18.85 7.00
C TYR A 35 22.38 -18.81 5.67
N GLY A 36 23.72 -18.85 5.71
CA GLY A 36 24.58 -19.02 4.53
C GLY A 36 24.66 -17.81 3.59
N ALA A 37 25.09 -18.05 2.35
CA ALA A 37 25.47 -16.99 1.39
C ALA A 37 24.34 -16.02 1.06
N GLN A 38 23.08 -16.45 1.14
CA GLN A 38 21.91 -15.60 0.86
C GLN A 38 21.58 -14.61 1.98
N ALA A 39 22.31 -14.69 3.10
CA ALA A 39 22.19 -13.81 4.25
C ALA A 39 23.09 -12.55 4.18
N ALA A 40 23.80 -12.35 3.07
CA ALA A 40 24.74 -11.24 2.87
C ALA A 40 24.10 -9.85 3.02
N ASN A 41 22.81 -9.73 2.69
CA ASN A 41 22.04 -8.48 2.82
C ASN A 41 21.27 -8.39 4.16
N GLY A 42 21.59 -9.24 5.12
CA GLY A 42 20.82 -9.41 6.35
C GLY A 42 19.66 -10.41 6.20
N VAL A 43 19.05 -10.77 7.33
CA VAL A 43 17.94 -11.73 7.38
C VAL A 43 16.78 -11.13 8.15
N ILE A 44 15.59 -11.14 7.53
CA ILE A 44 14.32 -10.96 8.24
C ILE A 44 13.81 -12.35 8.58
N LEU A 45 13.71 -12.65 9.88
CA LEU A 45 13.16 -13.88 10.44
C LEU A 45 11.75 -13.61 10.95
N ILE A 46 10.77 -14.27 10.35
CA ILE A 46 9.38 -14.20 10.76
C ILE A 46 9.03 -15.51 11.47
N THR A 47 8.54 -15.39 12.70
CA THR A 47 8.00 -16.52 13.46
C THR A 47 6.49 -16.42 13.48
N SER A 48 5.80 -17.47 13.05
CA SER A 48 4.34 -17.51 13.11
C SER A 48 3.83 -17.92 14.50
N ARG A 49 2.60 -17.56 14.81
CA ARG A 49 1.93 -17.94 16.06
C ARG A 49 1.76 -19.44 16.15
N LYS A 50 1.85 -19.96 17.37
CA LYS A 50 1.66 -21.38 17.69
C LYS A 50 0.62 -21.55 18.79
N GLY A 51 -0.02 -22.71 18.84
CA GLY A 51 -0.87 -23.08 19.96
C GLY A 51 -0.07 -23.16 21.27
N LYS A 52 -0.73 -22.93 22.40
CA LYS A 52 -0.12 -23.14 23.71
C LYS A 52 -0.43 -24.56 24.20
N PRO A 53 0.56 -25.35 24.64
CA PRO A 53 0.29 -26.62 25.31
C PRO A 53 -0.60 -26.42 26.53
N SER A 54 -1.42 -27.43 26.83
CA SER A 54 -2.34 -27.45 27.98
C SER A 54 -3.22 -26.20 28.09
N SER A 55 -3.70 -25.70 26.95
CA SER A 55 -4.58 -24.54 26.87
C SER A 55 -5.92 -24.90 26.26
N ARG A 56 -6.98 -24.32 26.85
CA ARG A 56 -8.34 -24.46 26.30
C ARG A 56 -8.39 -23.88 24.89
N PRO A 57 -9.22 -24.46 24.01
CA PRO A 57 -9.45 -23.90 22.67
C PRO A 57 -9.82 -22.42 22.75
N ARG A 58 -9.11 -21.59 22.01
CA ARG A 58 -9.37 -20.16 21.85
C ARG A 58 -9.69 -19.88 20.39
N ILE A 59 -10.90 -19.37 20.17
CA ILE A 59 -11.33 -18.82 18.90
C ILE A 59 -11.15 -17.30 18.96
N ALA A 60 -10.52 -16.73 17.95
CA ALA A 60 -10.44 -15.29 17.78
C ALA A 60 -10.86 -14.92 16.37
N PHE A 61 -11.82 -14.00 16.29
CA PHE A 61 -12.29 -13.41 15.06
C PHE A 61 -11.98 -11.91 15.08
N ARG A 62 -11.44 -11.40 13.98
CA ARG A 62 -11.17 -9.99 13.75
C ARG A 62 -11.79 -9.59 12.44
N SER A 63 -12.48 -8.45 12.46
CA SER A 63 -13.07 -7.84 11.27
C SER A 63 -12.74 -6.36 11.28
N ALA A 64 -12.30 -5.82 10.14
CA ALA A 64 -12.00 -4.42 9.99
C ALA A 64 -12.55 -3.88 8.66
N TYR A 65 -13.08 -2.66 8.72
CA TYR A 65 -13.56 -1.90 7.57
C TYR A 65 -12.89 -0.53 7.61
N THR A 66 -12.18 -0.18 6.55
CA THR A 66 -11.46 1.10 6.45
C THR A 66 -11.87 1.83 5.20
N TRP A 67 -12.31 3.08 5.36
CA TRP A 67 -12.53 4.00 4.24
C TRP A 67 -11.28 4.85 4.04
N GLN A 68 -10.89 5.01 2.79
CA GLN A 68 -9.75 5.83 2.41
C GLN A 68 -10.22 6.93 1.47
N THR A 69 -9.95 8.18 1.83
CA THR A 69 -10.17 9.32 0.95
C THR A 69 -8.85 10.01 0.64
N PRO A 70 -8.66 10.56 -0.57
CA PRO A 70 -7.50 11.37 -0.86
C PRO A 70 -7.49 12.61 0.04
N THR A 71 -6.39 12.84 0.76
CA THR A 71 -6.25 13.97 1.72
C THR A 71 -5.61 15.21 1.09
N LEU A 72 -5.14 15.11 -0.16
CA LEU A 72 -4.51 16.21 -0.90
C LEU A 72 -5.58 17.20 -1.38
N GLY A 73 -6.09 18.04 -0.47
CA GLY A 73 -7.05 19.10 -0.81
C GLY A 73 -6.43 20.25 -1.61
N SER A 74 -5.13 20.54 -1.43
CA SER A 74 -4.44 21.68 -2.06
C SER A 74 -3.40 21.29 -3.13
N LEU A 75 -3.04 20.01 -3.24
CA LEU A 75 -2.05 19.52 -4.20
C LEU A 75 -2.73 18.72 -5.31
N VAL A 76 -3.76 19.34 -5.90
CA VAL A 76 -4.44 18.82 -7.09
C VAL A 76 -3.94 19.58 -8.32
N PRO A 77 -3.96 18.97 -9.53
CA PRO A 77 -3.71 19.69 -10.75
C PRO A 77 -4.60 20.94 -10.83
N LYS A 78 -4.00 22.05 -11.26
CA LYS A 78 -4.74 23.29 -11.52
C LYS A 78 -5.89 23.00 -12.49
N ASN A 79 -7.05 23.60 -12.24
CA ASN A 79 -8.08 23.66 -13.27
C ASN A 79 -7.61 24.56 -14.43
N ARG A 80 -8.39 24.58 -15.51
CA ARG A 80 -8.11 25.41 -16.68
C ARG A 80 -7.81 26.87 -16.32
N GLU A 81 -8.67 27.54 -15.58
CA GLU A 81 -8.55 28.96 -15.28
C GLU A 81 -7.28 29.25 -14.49
N GLN A 82 -7.00 28.48 -13.45
CA GLN A 82 -5.79 28.58 -12.63
C GLN A 82 -4.51 28.29 -13.43
N TYR A 83 -4.59 27.38 -14.41
CA TYR A 83 -3.48 27.12 -15.32
C TYR A 83 -3.22 28.33 -16.23
N LEU A 84 -4.27 28.88 -16.85
CA LEU A 84 -4.17 30.06 -17.70
C LEU A 84 -3.71 31.31 -16.94
N GLU A 85 -4.16 31.49 -15.71
CA GLU A 85 -3.65 32.51 -14.78
C GLU A 85 -2.17 32.27 -14.48
N GLY A 86 -1.76 31.03 -14.20
CA GLY A 86 -0.35 30.70 -14.01
C GLY A 86 0.54 31.00 -15.22
N ILE A 87 0.00 30.92 -16.45
CA ILE A 87 0.70 31.38 -17.65
C ILE A 87 0.82 32.90 -17.68
N ARG A 88 -0.23 33.65 -17.31
CA ARG A 88 -0.15 35.12 -17.19
C ARG A 88 0.88 35.53 -16.15
N ASP A 89 0.92 34.85 -15.01
CA ASP A 89 1.90 35.07 -13.95
C ASP A 89 3.32 34.75 -14.42
N ALA A 90 3.50 33.68 -15.21
CA ALA A 90 4.82 33.34 -15.76
C ALA A 90 5.32 34.38 -16.78
N TYR A 91 4.42 35.05 -17.49
CA TYR A 91 4.71 36.13 -18.43
C TYR A 91 4.31 37.50 -17.88
N TYR A 92 4.40 37.71 -16.56
CA TYR A 92 3.86 38.88 -15.86
C TYR A 92 4.27 40.22 -16.51
N ASP A 93 5.56 40.36 -16.84
CA ASP A 93 6.11 41.58 -17.45
C ASP A 93 5.54 41.91 -18.84
N LEU A 94 4.97 40.91 -19.54
CA LEU A 94 4.32 41.07 -20.83
C LEU A 94 2.79 41.13 -20.69
N ALA A 95 2.24 40.38 -19.74
CA ALA A 95 0.81 40.23 -19.51
C ALA A 95 0.17 41.46 -18.85
N TYR A 96 0.94 42.31 -18.17
CA TYR A 96 0.48 43.53 -17.52
C TYR A 96 1.26 44.76 -18.00
N THR A 97 0.61 45.92 -18.04
CA THR A 97 1.23 47.16 -18.56
C THR A 97 2.20 47.77 -17.55
N LYS A 98 3.35 48.24 -18.04
CA LYS A 98 4.34 48.90 -17.18
C LYS A 98 3.82 50.26 -16.68
N GLU A 99 3.02 50.93 -17.50
CA GLU A 99 2.43 52.25 -17.23
C GLU A 99 1.49 52.22 -16.01
N SER A 100 0.79 51.10 -15.78
CA SER A 100 -0.06 50.92 -14.60
C SER A 100 0.70 50.38 -13.38
N GLY A 101 2.02 50.18 -13.49
CA GLY A 101 2.80 49.48 -12.49
C GLY A 101 2.48 47.98 -12.40
N TYR A 102 2.14 47.35 -13.54
CA TYR A 102 1.79 45.93 -13.67
C TYR A 102 0.47 45.50 -12.98
N THR A 103 -0.47 46.43 -12.88
CA THR A 103 -1.77 46.20 -12.23
C THR A 103 -2.92 46.01 -13.23
N GLU A 104 -2.73 46.39 -14.50
CA GLU A 104 -3.74 46.34 -15.56
C GLU A 104 -3.30 45.37 -16.68
N PRO A 105 -4.19 44.50 -17.18
CA PRO A 105 -3.86 43.60 -18.28
C PRO A 105 -3.42 44.35 -19.54
N ASN A 106 -2.34 43.88 -20.17
CA ASN A 106 -1.86 44.41 -21.44
C ASN A 106 -2.74 43.91 -22.61
N PRO A 107 -3.46 44.78 -23.33
CA PRO A 107 -4.31 44.37 -24.46
C PRO A 107 -3.54 43.71 -25.62
N SER A 108 -2.23 43.95 -25.71
CA SER A 108 -1.36 43.37 -26.75
C SER A 108 -0.89 41.96 -26.39
N PHE A 109 -1.06 41.52 -25.14
CA PHE A 109 -0.68 40.18 -24.73
C PHE A 109 -1.73 39.16 -25.14
N GLU A 110 -1.38 38.34 -26.13
CA GLU A 110 -2.23 37.26 -26.60
C GLU A 110 -1.92 35.96 -25.83
N LEU A 111 -2.72 35.66 -24.80
CA LEU A 111 -2.58 34.42 -24.01
C LEU A 111 -2.51 33.14 -24.87
N LYS A 112 -3.27 33.09 -25.97
CA LYS A 112 -3.27 31.97 -26.91
C LYS A 112 -1.90 31.71 -27.57
N LYS A 113 -0.99 32.67 -27.61
CA LYS A 113 0.37 32.46 -28.12
C LYS A 113 1.33 31.90 -27.06
N ALA A 114 0.97 32.01 -25.78
CA ALA A 114 1.78 31.59 -24.64
C ALA A 114 1.45 30.16 -24.13
N VAL A 115 0.31 29.59 -24.55
CA VAL A 115 -0.08 28.21 -24.22
C VAL A 115 0.50 27.20 -25.23
N ASP A 116 0.60 25.93 -24.82
CA ASP A 116 1.02 24.83 -25.70
C ASP A 116 0.07 24.68 -26.91
N ALA A 117 0.61 24.24 -28.05
CA ALA A 117 -0.17 24.09 -29.28
C ALA A 117 -1.34 23.09 -29.13
N SER A 118 -1.20 22.07 -28.28
CA SER A 118 -2.26 21.10 -27.99
C SER A 118 -3.47 21.68 -27.27
N MET A 119 -3.36 22.90 -26.71
CA MET A 119 -4.45 23.59 -26.03
C MET A 119 -5.27 24.49 -26.97
N ARG A 120 -4.96 24.51 -28.26
CA ARG A 120 -5.59 25.38 -29.25
C ARG A 120 -6.37 24.57 -30.27
N ASP A 121 -7.50 25.10 -30.67
CA ASP A 121 -8.23 24.59 -31.82
C ASP A 121 -7.35 24.77 -33.08
N PRO A 122 -7.09 23.70 -33.86
CA PRO A 122 -6.18 23.78 -35.00
C PRO A 122 -6.72 24.62 -36.16
N ASN A 123 -8.03 24.85 -36.23
CA ASN A 123 -8.67 25.62 -37.30
C ASN A 123 -8.79 27.10 -36.93
N THR A 124 -9.09 27.41 -35.67
CA THR A 124 -9.34 28.80 -35.21
C THR A 124 -8.17 29.42 -34.44
N GLY A 125 -7.27 28.60 -33.89
CA GLY A 125 -6.17 29.04 -33.02
C GLY A 125 -6.62 29.49 -31.63
N GLU A 126 -7.92 29.42 -31.33
CA GLU A 126 -8.49 29.79 -30.04
C GLU A 126 -8.22 28.70 -29.00
N ILE A 127 -8.12 29.09 -27.73
CA ILE A 127 -7.85 28.14 -26.65
C ILE A 127 -9.08 27.25 -26.45
N LEU A 128 -8.92 25.94 -26.62
CA LEU A 128 -9.99 24.94 -26.47
C LEU A 128 -10.70 25.10 -25.13
N PRO A 129 -12.05 25.04 -25.03
CA PRO A 129 -12.78 25.37 -23.80
C PRO A 129 -12.76 24.25 -22.74
N HIS A 130 -11.96 23.20 -22.91
CA HIS A 130 -12.01 22.01 -22.06
C HIS A 130 -11.34 22.24 -20.69
N ASP A 131 -12.05 21.83 -19.63
CA ASP A 131 -11.54 21.72 -18.25
C ASP A 131 -11.89 20.33 -17.71
N PHE A 132 -10.95 19.39 -17.78
CA PHE A 132 -11.18 18.02 -17.34
C PHE A 132 -10.43 17.76 -16.03
N ASN A 133 -11.18 17.38 -15.00
CA ASN A 133 -10.60 17.08 -13.70
C ASN A 133 -10.04 15.64 -13.66
N TRP A 134 -8.80 15.50 -14.12
CA TRP A 134 -8.06 14.23 -14.11
C TRP A 134 -7.90 13.64 -12.71
N TRP A 135 -7.78 14.48 -11.68
CA TRP A 135 -7.68 14.00 -10.30
C TRP A 135 -8.96 13.29 -9.85
N LYS A 136 -10.12 13.92 -10.07
CA LYS A 136 -11.43 13.33 -9.79
C LYS A 136 -11.69 12.10 -10.64
N ALA A 137 -11.22 12.08 -11.89
CA ALA A 137 -11.38 10.93 -12.78
C ALA A 137 -10.47 9.75 -12.38
N GLY A 138 -9.27 10.03 -11.86
CA GLY A 138 -8.28 9.03 -11.46
C GLY A 138 -8.40 8.56 -10.01
N THR A 139 -9.28 9.16 -9.21
CA THR A 139 -9.47 8.82 -7.80
C THR A 139 -10.91 8.51 -7.43
N ASN A 140 -11.09 7.74 -6.36
CA ASN A 140 -12.35 7.34 -5.78
C ASN A 140 -12.20 7.20 -4.26
N THR A 141 -13.30 7.03 -3.53
CA THR A 141 -13.21 6.57 -2.14
C THR A 141 -12.78 5.11 -2.13
N GLY A 142 -11.66 4.82 -1.49
CA GLY A 142 -11.16 3.47 -1.25
C GLY A 142 -11.90 2.78 -0.11
N LEU A 143 -11.99 1.45 -0.18
CA LEU A 143 -12.56 0.60 0.86
C LEU A 143 -11.67 -0.62 1.04
N ILE A 144 -11.26 -0.86 2.28
CA ILE A 144 -10.49 -2.03 2.69
C ILE A 144 -11.33 -2.83 3.66
N ARG A 145 -11.45 -4.13 3.39
CA ARG A 145 -12.17 -5.11 4.21
C ARG A 145 -11.24 -6.23 4.58
N GLU A 146 -11.16 -6.52 5.87
CA GLU A 146 -10.31 -7.58 6.41
C GLU A 146 -11.11 -8.44 7.37
N HIS A 147 -11.04 -9.75 7.18
CA HIS A 147 -11.67 -10.74 8.04
C HIS A 147 -10.66 -11.83 8.35
N ASN A 148 -10.38 -12.03 9.63
CA ASN A 148 -9.44 -13.04 10.10
C ASN A 148 -10.11 -13.89 11.17
N LEU A 149 -10.05 -15.21 11.00
CA LEU A 149 -10.51 -16.19 11.97
C LEU A 149 -9.32 -17.06 12.35
N SER A 150 -9.15 -17.28 13.64
CA SER A 150 -8.13 -18.19 14.16
C SER A 150 -8.69 -19.05 15.28
N LEU A 151 -8.22 -20.30 15.31
CA LEU A 151 -8.51 -21.29 16.33
C LEU A 151 -7.16 -21.83 16.83
N SER A 152 -6.94 -21.77 18.13
CA SER A 152 -5.67 -22.22 18.73
C SER A 152 -5.91 -22.92 20.07
N GLY A 153 -5.03 -23.83 20.44
CA GLY A 153 -5.12 -24.54 21.70
C GLY A 153 -4.10 -25.66 21.80
N GLY A 154 -4.23 -26.48 22.83
CA GLY A 154 -3.40 -27.67 22.96
C GLY A 154 -3.62 -28.47 24.24
N SER A 155 -3.26 -29.74 24.21
CA SER A 155 -3.03 -30.58 25.38
C SER A 155 -1.54 -30.57 25.75
N GLU A 156 -1.12 -31.41 26.69
CA GLU A 156 0.30 -31.63 27.01
C GLU A 156 1.08 -32.22 25.82
N THR A 157 0.41 -33.03 25.01
CA THR A 157 1.00 -33.82 23.93
C THR A 157 0.81 -33.20 22.54
N MET A 158 -0.07 -32.22 22.40
CA MET A 158 -0.36 -31.59 21.10
C MET A 158 -0.69 -30.11 21.27
N SER A 159 -0.16 -29.27 20.39
CA SER A 159 -0.60 -27.88 20.24
C SER A 159 -0.93 -27.58 18.79
N TYR A 160 -1.94 -26.76 18.56
CA TYR A 160 -2.40 -26.42 17.23
C TYR A 160 -2.75 -24.93 17.11
N LEU A 161 -2.57 -24.39 15.91
CA LEU A 161 -3.12 -23.13 15.45
C LEU A 161 -3.58 -23.30 14.01
N LEU A 162 -4.84 -22.95 13.77
CA LEU A 162 -5.45 -22.87 12.46
C LEU A 162 -5.91 -21.44 12.25
N SER A 163 -5.62 -20.85 11.10
CA SER A 163 -6.08 -19.52 10.74
C SER A 163 -6.55 -19.45 9.29
N ALA A 164 -7.54 -18.61 9.06
CA ALA A 164 -8.03 -18.26 7.76
C ALA A 164 -8.24 -16.75 7.72
N GLY A 165 -7.78 -16.12 6.64
CA GLY A 165 -7.86 -14.67 6.47
C GLY A 165 -8.23 -14.30 5.06
N ALA A 166 -9.10 -13.30 4.93
CA ALA A 166 -9.49 -12.69 3.67
C ALA A 166 -9.34 -11.17 3.75
N THR A 167 -8.58 -10.60 2.80
CA THR A 167 -8.39 -9.16 2.62
C THR A 167 -8.87 -8.78 1.22
N ASP A 168 -9.77 -7.81 1.11
CA ASP A 168 -10.16 -7.15 -0.13
C ASP A 168 -9.94 -5.64 0.03
N GLN A 169 -8.94 -5.13 -0.70
CA GLN A 169 -8.54 -3.74 -0.71
C GLN A 169 -8.82 -3.15 -2.10
N LYS A 170 -9.69 -2.15 -2.12
CA LYS A 170 -9.87 -1.24 -3.25
C LYS A 170 -9.30 0.11 -2.84
N GLY A 171 -8.19 0.48 -3.46
CA GLY A 171 -7.51 1.75 -3.22
C GLY A 171 -8.36 2.95 -3.64
N PHE A 172 -7.87 4.14 -3.28
CA PHE A 172 -8.47 5.40 -3.70
C PHE A 172 -8.04 5.80 -5.13
N ILE A 173 -7.05 5.13 -5.72
CA ILE A 173 -6.70 5.30 -7.13
C ILE A 173 -7.54 4.31 -7.92
N VAL A 174 -8.13 4.79 -9.01
CA VAL A 174 -8.96 3.95 -9.88
C VAL A 174 -8.14 2.76 -10.39
N ASN A 175 -8.72 1.57 -10.30
CA ASN A 175 -8.11 0.27 -10.64
C ASN A 175 -6.98 -0.23 -9.72
N ASP A 176 -6.66 0.46 -8.63
CA ASP A 176 -5.80 -0.08 -7.57
C ASP A 176 -6.58 -1.09 -6.72
N LYS A 177 -6.30 -2.38 -6.89
CA LYS A 177 -7.02 -3.48 -6.27
C LYS A 177 -6.04 -4.53 -5.76
N PHE A 178 -6.23 -4.96 -4.53
CA PHE A 178 -5.48 -6.04 -3.91
C PHE A 178 -6.42 -7.01 -3.20
N MET A 179 -6.25 -8.30 -3.45
CA MET A 179 -6.98 -9.35 -2.76
C MET A 179 -6.02 -10.39 -2.24
N ARG A 180 -6.25 -10.85 -1.01
CA ARG A 180 -5.44 -11.89 -0.38
C ARG A 180 -6.31 -12.82 0.44
N ASN A 181 -6.24 -14.10 0.11
CA ASN A 181 -6.80 -15.18 0.91
C ASN A 181 -5.65 -15.99 1.49
N THR A 182 -5.71 -16.28 2.78
CA THR A 182 -4.69 -17.02 3.52
C THR A 182 -5.33 -18.13 4.30
N VAL A 183 -4.69 -19.29 4.31
CA VAL A 183 -5.01 -20.42 5.18
C VAL A 183 -3.70 -20.90 5.76
N ARG A 184 -3.65 -21.06 7.07
CA ARG A 184 -2.45 -21.55 7.76
C ARG A 184 -2.82 -22.55 8.83
N ALA A 185 -2.00 -23.58 8.91
CA ALA A 185 -2.07 -24.64 9.90
C ALA A 185 -0.69 -24.87 10.49
N ASN A 186 -0.61 -24.70 11.80
CA ASN A 186 0.56 -25.00 12.61
C ASN A 186 0.16 -26.08 13.61
N LEU A 187 0.70 -27.29 13.43
CA LEU A 187 0.47 -28.44 14.30
C LEU A 187 1.80 -28.87 14.90
N GLU A 188 1.82 -29.13 16.20
CA GLU A 188 2.97 -29.67 16.89
C GLU A 188 2.52 -30.80 17.82
N VAL A 189 3.17 -31.96 17.72
CA VAL A 189 2.84 -33.16 18.48
C VAL A 189 4.10 -33.69 19.17
N LYS A 190 3.94 -34.11 20.42
CA LYS A 190 4.95 -34.76 21.27
C LYS A 190 4.45 -36.16 21.65
N PRO A 191 4.60 -37.15 20.77
CA PRO A 191 4.04 -38.49 21.00
C PRO A 191 4.80 -39.28 22.08
N LEU A 192 6.09 -38.98 22.27
CA LEU A 192 6.98 -39.64 23.23
C LEU A 192 7.88 -38.60 23.90
N SER A 193 8.37 -38.88 25.10
CA SER A 193 9.39 -38.06 25.75
C SER A 193 10.65 -38.04 24.88
N GLY A 194 11.09 -36.85 24.46
CA GLY A 194 12.25 -36.66 23.59
C GLY A 194 11.95 -36.59 22.08
N LEU A 195 10.72 -36.85 21.62
CA LEU A 195 10.33 -36.72 20.22
C LEU A 195 9.29 -35.61 20.02
N LYS A 196 9.57 -34.69 19.09
CA LYS A 196 8.67 -33.61 18.69
C LYS A 196 8.56 -33.55 17.17
N ILE A 197 7.34 -33.58 16.68
CA ILE A 197 7.00 -33.51 15.25
C ILE A 197 6.16 -32.26 15.04
N GLY A 198 6.49 -31.46 14.02
CA GLY A 198 5.78 -30.24 13.68
C GLY A 198 5.42 -30.20 12.20
N LEU A 199 4.25 -29.65 11.90
CA LEU A 199 3.81 -29.29 10.56
C LEU A 199 3.42 -27.81 10.55
N ILE A 200 4.00 -27.07 9.62
CA ILE A 200 3.73 -25.64 9.41
C ILE A 200 3.39 -25.51 7.93
N SER A 201 2.16 -25.10 7.62
CA SER A 201 1.79 -24.77 6.25
C SER A 201 2.16 -23.32 5.97
N SER A 202 2.88 -23.10 4.87
CA SER A 202 3.25 -21.77 4.39
C SER A 202 2.07 -21.07 3.74
#